data_AF-A0A820RZV7-F1
#
_entry.id   AF-A0A820RZV7-F1
#
_cell.length_a   1.000
_cell.length_b   1.000
_cell.length_c   1.000
_cell.angle_alpha   90.00
_cell.angle_beta   90.00
_cell.angle_gamma   90.00
#
_symmetry.space_group_name_H-M   'P 1'
#
loop_
_entity.id
_entity.type
_entity.pdbx_description
1 polymer ?
#
loop_
_entity_poly.entity_id
_entity_poly.type
_entity_poly.pdbx_seq_one_letter_code
_entity_poly.pdbx_strand_id
1 'polypeptide(L)'
;LRHGTMLVGGAGGGKTTVRNILQRALTYLPTLVKDETQTKQNRLATVDVNVLNPKSMQISELYGAVNPDTLEFTDGMLATIMRSYSKSHESQINTDKVK
;
A
#
# COMPACT_ATOMS: atom_id res chain seq x y z
N LEU A 1 12.90 -9.08 8.35
CA LEU A 1 11.85 -8.02 8.27
C LEU A 1 10.50 -8.69 8.05
N ARG A 2 9.44 -8.20 8.71
CA ARG A 2 8.07 -8.72 8.57
C ARG A 2 7.27 -7.77 7.69
N HIS A 3 6.72 -8.27 6.58
CA HIS A 3 5.94 -7.47 5.62
C HIS A 3 4.46 -7.35 5.99
N GLY A 4 3.89 -8.35 6.69
CA GLY A 4 2.48 -8.38 7.12
C GLY A 4 2.32 -8.36 8.63
N THR A 5 1.43 -7.49 9.13
CA THR A 5 1.08 -7.37 10.56
C THR A 5 -0.44 -7.40 10.74
N MET A 6 -0.90 -7.86 11.91
CA MET A 6 -2.32 -7.88 12.28
C MET A 6 -2.51 -7.04 13.55
N LEU A 7 -3.48 -6.12 13.51
CA LEU A 7 -3.92 -5.35 14.67
C LEU A 7 -5.16 -6.05 15.24
N VAL A 8 -5.04 -6.65 16.42
CA VAL A 8 -6.11 -7.43 17.07
C VAL A 8 -6.54 -6.74 18.38
N GLY A 9 -7.84 -6.72 18.65
CA GLY A 9 -8.41 -6.14 19.87
C GLY A 9 -9.90 -5.86 19.72
N GLY A 10 -10.58 -5.55 20.83
CA GLY A 10 -12.02 -5.27 20.87
C GLY A 10 -12.45 -4.05 20.03
N ALA A 11 -13.76 -3.90 19.82
CA ALA A 11 -14.32 -2.70 19.18
C ALA A 11 -13.95 -1.44 19.98
N GLY A 12 -13.71 -0.32 19.29
CA GLY A 12 -13.29 0.94 19.93
C GLY A 12 -11.84 0.99 20.43
N GLY A 13 -11.07 -0.10 20.37
CA GLY A 13 -9.67 -0.15 20.84
C GLY A 13 -8.64 0.62 19.99
N GLY A 14 -9.03 1.64 19.22
CA GLY A 14 -8.10 2.55 18.53
C GLY A 14 -7.31 1.96 17.36
N LYS A 15 -7.53 0.70 16.94
CA LYS A 15 -6.77 0.02 15.86
C LYS A 15 -6.70 0.84 14.56
N THR A 16 -7.83 1.41 14.15
CA THR A 16 -7.90 2.29 12.96
C THR A 16 -7.11 3.58 13.17
N THR A 17 -7.19 4.17 14.35
CA THR A 17 -6.47 5.39 14.70
C THR A 17 -4.97 5.19 14.68
N VAL A 18 -4.47 4.08 15.26
CA VAL A 18 -3.04 3.76 15.31
C VAL A 18 -2.44 3.65 13.90
N ARG A 19 -3.08 2.91 12.98
CA ARG A 19 -2.58 2.82 11.59
C ARG A 19 -2.59 4.17 10.87
N ASN A 20 -3.60 5.01 11.12
CA ASN A 20 -3.72 6.33 10.50
C ASN A 20 -2.67 7.31 11.03
N ILE A 21 -2.37 7.27 12.34
CA ILE A 21 -1.29 8.06 12.95
C ILE A 21 0.05 7.63 12.38
N LEU A 22 0.31 6.32 12.26
CA LEU A 22 1.56 5.81 11.69
C LEU A 22 1.74 6.29 10.25
N GLN A 23 0.70 6.19 9.42
CA GLN A 23 0.71 6.71 8.05
C GLN A 23 1.12 8.20 8.03
N ARG A 24 0.43 9.03 8.84
CA ARG A 24 0.71 10.48 8.91
C ARG A 24 2.12 10.77 9.40
N ALA A 25 2.60 10.05 10.40
CA ALA A 25 3.95 10.21 10.93
C ALA A 25 5.02 9.88 9.88
N LEU A 26 4.83 8.79 9.13
CA LEU A 26 5.76 8.40 8.05
C LEU A 26 5.77 9.39 6.89
N THR A 27 4.62 9.99 6.57
CA THR A 27 4.54 11.05 5.56
C THR A 27 5.10 12.39 6.07
N TYR A 28 5.02 12.66 7.38
CA TYR A 28 5.49 13.93 7.96
C TYR A 28 6.99 13.95 8.29
N LEU A 29 7.56 12.81 8.72
CA LEU A 29 8.97 12.68 9.11
C LEU A 29 9.98 13.27 8.10
N PRO A 30 9.84 13.05 6.78
CA PRO A 30 10.75 13.61 5.77
C PRO A 30 10.74 15.14 5.72
N THR A 31 9.64 15.77 6.13
CA THR A 31 9.51 17.24 6.14
C THR A 31 10.29 17.91 7.28
N LEU A 32 10.61 17.15 8.34
CA LEU A 32 11.34 17.63 9.51
C LEU A 32 12.86 17.50 9.37
N VAL A 33 13.32 16.52 8.60
CA VAL A 33 14.75 16.26 8.38
C VAL A 33 15.23 17.09 7.18
N LYS A 34 15.40 18.40 7.39
CA LYS A 34 15.88 19.37 6.38
C LYS A 34 17.40 19.57 6.40
N ASP A 35 18.19 18.57 6.80
CA ASP A 35 19.65 18.71 6.75
C ASP A 35 20.18 18.51 5.33
N GLU A 36 20.93 19.52 4.86
CA GLU A 36 21.39 19.75 3.48
C GLU A 36 22.39 18.69 2.93
N THR A 37 22.67 17.61 3.66
CA THR A 37 23.70 16.61 3.29
C THR A 37 23.17 15.23 2.91
N GLN A 38 21.84 15.02 2.83
CA GLN A 38 21.28 13.71 2.46
C GLN A 38 20.47 13.72 1.17
N THR A 39 21.13 14.03 0.06
CA THR A 39 20.62 13.99 -1.33
C THR A 39 20.19 12.60 -1.82
N LYS A 40 20.07 11.58 -0.96
CA LYS A 40 19.64 10.22 -1.36
C LYS A 40 18.71 9.51 -0.37
N GLN A 41 18.36 10.08 0.79
CA GLN A 41 17.51 9.39 1.77
C GLN A 41 16.24 10.15 2.17
N ASN A 42 16.00 11.34 1.63
CA ASN A 42 14.70 12.04 1.72
C ASN A 42 13.59 11.37 0.86
N ARG A 43 13.70 10.05 0.66
CA ARG A 43 12.90 9.17 -0.21
C ARG A 43 11.88 8.32 0.56
N LEU A 44 11.64 8.62 1.84
CA LEU A 44 10.48 8.13 2.58
C LEU A 44 9.38 9.20 2.43
N ALA A 45 8.10 8.92 2.34
CA ALA A 45 7.36 7.71 2.03
C ALA A 45 5.93 8.20 1.79
N THR A 46 5.52 8.33 0.53
CA THR A 46 4.09 8.40 0.22
C THR A 46 3.50 7.05 0.63
N VAL A 47 2.78 7.04 1.76
CA VAL A 47 2.14 5.85 2.29
C VAL A 47 0.69 5.89 1.85
N ASP A 48 0.40 5.19 0.76
CA ASP A 48 -0.96 5.00 0.28
C ASP A 48 -1.63 3.86 1.04
N VAL A 49 -2.90 4.06 1.42
CA VAL A 49 -3.65 3.08 2.21
C VAL A 49 -4.98 2.77 1.54
N ASN A 50 -5.15 1.52 1.13
CA ASN A 50 -6.42 0.98 0.67
C ASN A 50 -7.10 0.16 1.78
N VAL A 51 -8.34 0.52 2.12
CA VAL A 51 -9.13 -0.15 3.17
C VAL A 51 -10.18 -1.02 2.50
N LEU A 52 -10.18 -2.31 2.82
CA LEU A 52 -11.06 -3.30 2.21
C LEU A 52 -11.78 -4.10 3.29
N ASN A 53 -13.07 -4.39 3.07
CA ASN A 53 -13.82 -5.35 3.87
C ASN A 53 -13.92 -6.68 3.11
N PRO A 54 -13.12 -7.70 3.46
CA PRO A 54 -13.11 -8.96 2.72
C PRO A 54 -14.42 -9.75 2.83
N LYS A 55 -15.28 -9.44 3.81
CA LYS A 55 -16.58 -10.12 3.97
C LYS A 55 -17.72 -9.51 3.16
N SER A 56 -17.54 -8.32 2.60
CA SER A 56 -18.56 -7.68 1.75
C SER A 56 -18.34 -7.95 0.26
N MET A 57 -17.40 -8.82 -0.10
CA MET A 57 -17.00 -9.11 -1.48
C MET A 57 -16.95 -10.62 -1.71
N GLN A 58 -17.13 -11.05 -2.95
CA GLN A 58 -16.92 -12.45 -3.29
C GLN A 58 -15.43 -12.79 -3.28
N ILE A 59 -15.10 -14.05 -2.95
CA ILE A 59 -13.70 -14.51 -2.93
C ILE A 59 -13.03 -14.35 -4.31
N SER A 60 -13.79 -14.61 -5.38
CA SER A 60 -13.36 -14.49 -6.77
C SER A 60 -13.08 -13.04 -7.15
N GLU A 61 -13.82 -12.08 -6.62
CA GLU A 61 -13.59 -10.65 -6.86
C GLU A 61 -12.41 -10.13 -6.05
N LEU A 62 -12.19 -10.64 -4.83
CA LEU A 62 -11.10 -10.19 -3.97
C LEU A 62 -9.74 -10.68 -4.47
N TYR A 63 -9.63 -11.97 -4.81
CA TYR A 63 -8.36 -12.62 -5.18
C TYR A 63 -8.21 -12.87 -6.68
N GLY A 64 -9.31 -12.94 -7.42
CA GLY A 64 -9.34 -13.41 -8.79
C GLY A 64 -9.92 -14.82 -8.89
N ALA A 65 -10.26 -15.22 -10.10
CA ALA A 65 -10.77 -16.55 -10.40
C ALA A 65 -10.31 -17.00 -11.79
N VAL A 66 -10.23 -18.32 -11.97
CA VAL A 66 -10.01 -18.94 -13.28
C VAL A 66 -11.37 -19.29 -13.86
N ASN A 67 -11.63 -18.88 -15.10
CA ASN A 67 -12.82 -19.30 -15.81
C ASN A 67 -12.68 -20.80 -16.18
N PRO A 68 -13.60 -21.68 -15.77
CA PRO A 68 -13.50 -23.12 -16.05
C PRO A 68 -13.56 -23.47 -17.54
N ASP A 69 -14.21 -22.64 -18.36
CA ASP A 69 -14.41 -22.92 -19.79
C ASP A 69 -13.24 -22.41 -20.64
N THR A 70 -12.74 -21.21 -20.35
CA THR A 70 -11.63 -20.60 -21.13
C THR A 70 -10.26 -20.85 -20.51
N LEU A 71 -10.21 -21.34 -19.26
CA LEU A 71 -9.00 -21.48 -18.44
C LEU A 71 -8.23 -20.17 -18.25
N GLU A 72 -8.86 -19.04 -18.52
CA GLU A 72 -8.25 -17.72 -18.35
C GLU A 72 -8.37 -17.26 -16.90
N PHE A 73 -7.27 -16.71 -16.38
CA PHE A 73 -7.25 -16.10 -15.06
C PHE A 73 -7.69 -14.64 -15.13
N THR A 74 -8.67 -14.29 -14.31
CA THR A 74 -9.09 -12.90 -14.11
C THR A 74 -8.53 -12.38 -12.78
N ASP A 75 -7.89 -11.22 -12.82
CA ASP A 75 -7.35 -10.55 -11.63
C ASP A 75 -8.47 -10.09 -10.68
N GLY A 76 -8.26 -10.31 -9.38
CA GLY A 76 -9.09 -9.71 -8.34
C GLY A 76 -8.59 -8.34 -7.87
N MET A 77 -9.39 -7.67 -7.03
CA MET A 77 -9.13 -6.34 -6.49
C MET A 77 -7.76 -6.22 -5.82
N LEU A 78 -7.34 -7.24 -5.06
CA LEU A 78 -6.04 -7.20 -4.38
C LEU A 78 -4.87 -7.15 -5.38
N ALA A 79 -4.95 -7.94 -6.45
CA ALA A 79 -3.94 -7.96 -7.52
C ALA A 79 -3.90 -6.62 -8.27
N THR A 80 -5.07 -6.05 -8.57
CA THR A 80 -5.17 -4.74 -9.22
C THR A 80 -4.55 -3.62 -8.37
N ILE A 81 -4.86 -3.58 -7.07
CA ILE A 81 -4.30 -2.60 -6.13
C ILE A 81 -2.78 -2.72 -6.06
N MET A 82 -2.26 -3.94 -5.91
CA MET A 82 -0.81 -4.16 -5.83
C MET A 82 -0.10 -3.72 -7.11
N ARG A 83 -0.64 -4.06 -8.29
CA ARG A 83 -0.09 -3.62 -9.58
C ARG A 83 -0.12 -2.09 -9.72
N SER A 84 -1.17 -1.43 -9.23
CA SER A 84 -1.22 0.03 -9.20
C SER A 84 -0.06 0.60 -8.39
N TYR A 85 0.22 0.06 -7.21
CA TYR A 85 1.35 0.53 -6.39
C TYR A 85 2.71 0.27 -7.04
N SER A 86 2.91 -0.89 -7.68
CA SER A 86 4.13 -1.16 -8.43
C SER A 86 4.36 -0.14 -9.55
N LYS A 87 3.32 0.19 -10.32
CA LYS A 87 3.41 1.20 -11.40
C LYS A 87 3.67 2.61 -10.87
N SER A 88 3.00 2.99 -9.78
CA SER A 88 3.23 4.28 -9.12
C SER A 88 4.65 4.40 -8.58
N HIS A 89 5.23 3.29 -8.11
CA HIS A 89 6.62 3.24 -7.66
C HIS A 89 7.61 3.37 -8.82
N GLU A 90 7.40 2.64 -9.92
CA GLU A 90 8.23 2.75 -11.14
C GLU A 90 8.21 4.14 -11.76
N SER A 91 7.05 4.79 -11.78
CA SER A 91 6.90 6.15 -12.32
C SER A 91 7.76 7.15 -11.55
N GLN A 92 7.81 7.04 -10.21
CA GLN A 92 8.67 7.88 -9.37
C GLN A 92 10.16 7.63 -9.65
N ILE A 93 10.56 6.37 -9.83
CA ILE A 93 11.95 6.01 -10.17
C ILE A 93 12.37 6.59 -11.53
N ASN A 94 11.48 6.59 -12.53
CA ASN A 94 11.82 7.04 -13.87
C ASN A 94 11.92 8.58 -14.00
N THR A 95 11.10 9.32 -13.25
CA THR A 95 11.23 10.80 -13.18
C THR A 95 12.58 11.23 -12.60
N ASP A 96 13.16 10.41 -11.71
CA ASP A 96 14.47 10.68 -11.09
C ASP A 96 15.66 10.38 -12.02
N LYS A 97 15.50 9.63 -13.12
CA LYS A 97 16.58 9.36 -14.09
C LYS A 97 16.79 10.47 -15.13
N VAL A 98 15.83 11.37 -15.27
CA VAL A 98 15.83 12.44 -16.28
C VAL A 98 16.33 13.77 -15.70
N LYS A 99 16.58 13.83 -14.39
CA LYS A 99 17.27 14.94 -13.71
C LYS A 99 18.70 14.56 -13.36
#